data_AF-A0A811QFV0-F1
#
_entry.id   AF-A0A811QFV0-F1
#
_cell.length_a   1.000
_cell.length_b   1.000
_cell.length_c   1.000
_cell.angle_alpha   90.00
_cell.angle_beta   90.00
_cell.angle_gamma   90.00
#
_symmetry.space_group_name_H-M   'P 1'
#
loop_
_entity.id
_entity.type
_entity.pdbx_description
1 polymer ?
#
loop_
_entity_poly.entity_id
_entity_poly.type
_entity_poly.pdbx_seq_one_letter_code
_entity_poly.pdbx_strand_id
1 'polypeptide(L)'
;MDTTLSDPITEPLLGNTRQEEKSKIYEPITRSGFLDGTRQECLRWAHLLATFVAQSARNIANVLSEFGSWLARLFGCSASKSSLNGQTVPVNLSPLQEERLRLLRQRIDVPYDCSSVKHQDALKELWRLAYPNRQLPPLKSDLWKEMGWQNSDPSTDFRAGGFMSLENLIYFARNYPDSFHRLLHKSDGKRAEWEYPFAIGGVNISYMLVQMLDLQSGKMRTKAGVHFVQLLEDDDVAFDNLFCVAFRVLDSQWLARQASYMDFNEVLKSTRVQLEQELTIGGISRIQDMPSFRMLKS
;
A
#
# COMPACT_ATOMS: atom_id res chain seq x y z
N MET A 1 54.86 48.04 -16.00
CA MET A 1 55.03 47.44 -14.66
C MET A 1 54.45 48.41 -13.65
N ASP A 2 53.45 47.90 -12.95
CA ASP A 2 52.95 48.21 -11.61
C ASP A 2 52.50 49.62 -11.19
N THR A 3 51.18 49.65 -11.00
CA THR A 3 50.33 50.47 -10.12
C THR A 3 50.81 50.50 -8.66
N THR A 4 50.64 51.63 -7.96
CA THR A 4 49.67 51.76 -6.84
C THR A 4 49.74 53.14 -6.20
N LEU A 5 48.58 53.55 -5.70
CA LEU A 5 48.19 54.88 -5.23
C LEU A 5 47.76 54.74 -3.76
N SER A 6 48.20 55.63 -2.87
CA SER A 6 47.52 55.91 -1.61
C SER A 6 48.14 57.11 -0.93
N ASP A 7 47.31 58.10 -0.56
CA ASP A 7 47.64 59.25 0.28
C ASP A 7 46.31 60.01 0.57
N PRO A 8 46.22 60.96 1.55
CA PRO A 8 46.78 61.00 2.91
C PRO A 8 45.84 61.66 3.97
N ILE A 9 46.42 62.07 5.13
CA ILE A 9 46.09 63.22 6.04
C ILE A 9 45.21 62.89 7.28
N THR A 10 45.68 62.84 8.54
CA THR A 10 46.41 63.77 9.47
C THR A 10 45.50 64.73 10.30
N GLU A 11 45.55 64.53 11.62
CA GLU A 11 45.14 65.26 12.86
C GLU A 11 45.34 66.81 12.95
N PRO A 12 45.16 67.54 14.10
CA PRO A 12 44.18 67.53 15.24
C PRO A 12 43.79 68.98 15.72
N LEU A 13 43.09 69.16 16.88
CA LEU A 13 43.42 70.10 18.01
C LEU A 13 42.22 70.55 18.92
N LEU A 14 42.41 70.37 20.26
CA LEU A 14 41.93 71.15 21.44
C LEU A 14 40.40 71.24 21.72
N GLY A 15 39.82 71.18 22.94
CA GLY A 15 40.27 71.10 24.33
C GLY A 15 39.27 71.79 25.29
N ASN A 16 38.77 71.07 26.33
CA ASN A 16 38.08 71.48 27.59
C ASN A 16 36.71 72.24 27.53
N THR A 17 35.69 71.98 28.35
CA THR A 17 35.65 71.91 29.84
C THR A 17 34.36 71.22 30.36
N ARG A 18 34.40 70.67 31.58
CA ARG A 18 33.36 69.94 32.33
C ARG A 18 32.17 70.78 32.80
N GLN A 19 30.96 70.19 32.87
CA GLN A 19 30.17 70.06 34.12
C GLN A 19 28.90 69.17 33.99
N GLU A 20 28.84 68.14 34.84
CA GLU A 20 27.71 67.58 35.61
C GLU A 20 26.42 67.03 34.94
N GLU A 21 26.31 65.70 35.01
CA GLU A 21 25.19 64.85 35.44
C GLU A 21 23.72 65.25 35.17
N LYS A 22 23.04 64.42 34.37
CA LYS A 22 21.94 63.56 34.85
C LYS A 22 21.61 62.45 33.84
N SER A 23 21.69 61.21 34.32
CA SER A 23 21.38 59.99 33.60
C SER A 23 19.90 59.93 33.18
N LYS A 24 19.65 59.82 31.87
CA LYS A 24 18.41 59.23 31.35
C LYS A 24 18.69 57.77 31.06
N ILE A 25 18.09 56.90 31.87
CA ILE A 25 18.02 55.46 31.65
C ILE A 25 17.32 55.24 30.30
N TYR A 26 18.07 54.74 29.32
CA TYR A 26 17.52 54.13 28.11
C TYR A 26 17.42 52.63 28.41
N GLU A 27 16.20 52.08 28.49
CA GLU A 27 16.01 50.64 28.55
C GLU A 27 16.43 49.99 27.21
N PRO A 28 17.24 48.92 27.21
CA PRO A 28 17.44 48.12 26.02
C PRO A 28 16.24 47.19 25.84
N ILE A 29 15.54 47.33 24.71
CA ILE A 29 14.52 46.38 24.26
C ILE A 29 15.14 44.98 24.27
N THR A 30 14.61 44.12 25.14
CA THR A 30 15.06 42.77 25.40
C THR A 30 14.88 41.90 24.16
N ARG A 31 16.01 41.49 23.55
CA ARG A 31 16.09 40.44 22.52
C ARG A 31 15.72 39.04 23.04
N SER A 32 15.09 38.93 24.21
CA SER A 32 14.61 37.68 24.81
C SER A 32 13.20 37.30 24.34
N GLY A 33 12.32 38.27 24.07
CA GLY A 33 10.91 37.99 23.73
C GLY A 33 10.69 37.35 22.36
N PHE A 34 11.56 37.65 21.38
CA PHE A 34 11.45 37.08 20.04
C PHE A 34 11.87 35.60 19.99
N LEU A 35 12.97 35.26 20.68
CA LEU A 35 13.46 33.88 20.81
C LEU A 35 12.55 33.00 21.67
N ASP A 36 11.90 33.58 22.68
CA ASP A 36 10.99 32.85 23.57
C ASP A 36 9.66 32.51 22.88
N GLY A 37 9.14 33.45 22.06
CA GLY A 37 7.96 33.22 21.21
C GLY A 37 8.18 32.10 20.19
N THR A 38 9.31 32.10 19.46
CA THR A 38 9.61 31.03 18.49
C THR A 38 9.84 29.69 19.18
N ARG A 39 10.44 29.67 20.37
CA ARG A 39 10.66 28.44 21.15
C ARG A 39 9.36 27.87 21.69
N GLN A 40 8.45 28.72 22.16
CA GLN A 40 7.15 28.28 22.65
C GLN A 40 6.25 27.78 21.52
N GLU A 41 6.27 28.41 20.35
CA GLU A 41 5.59 27.90 19.16
C GLU A 41 6.19 26.58 18.69
N CYS A 42 7.51 26.46 18.66
CA CYS A 42 8.20 25.22 18.26
C CYS A 42 7.91 24.08 19.25
N LEU A 43 7.84 24.36 20.56
CA LEU A 43 7.40 23.39 21.58
C LEU A 43 5.93 23.03 21.42
N ARG A 44 5.07 23.98 21.03
CA ARG A 44 3.65 23.73 20.75
C ARG A 44 3.47 22.86 19.52
N TRP A 45 4.24 23.11 18.46
CA TRP A 45 4.26 22.28 17.25
C TRP A 45 4.88 20.91 17.50
N ALA A 46 5.95 20.83 18.29
CA ALA A 46 6.54 19.56 18.72
C ALA A 46 5.57 18.76 19.58
N HIS A 47 4.76 19.41 20.43
CA HIS A 47 3.71 18.76 21.20
C HIS A 47 2.53 18.33 20.31
N LEU A 48 2.11 19.14 19.33
CA LEU A 48 1.09 18.75 18.35
C LEU A 48 1.57 17.58 17.45
N LEU A 49 2.82 17.60 17.01
CA LEU A 49 3.46 16.49 16.30
C LEU A 49 3.61 15.27 17.18
N ALA A 50 4.02 15.40 18.44
CA ALA A 50 4.18 14.27 19.35
C ALA A 50 2.82 13.66 19.73
N THR A 51 1.79 14.47 19.95
CA THR A 51 0.42 14.01 20.19
C THR A 51 -0.17 13.38 18.94
N PHE A 52 0.04 13.94 17.75
CA PHE A 52 -0.35 13.33 16.47
C PHE A 52 0.38 12.01 16.22
N VAL A 53 1.70 11.95 16.41
CA VAL A 53 2.51 10.73 16.28
C VAL A 53 2.10 9.71 17.34
N ALA A 54 1.77 10.11 18.56
CA ALA A 54 1.28 9.21 19.61
C ALA A 54 -0.16 8.74 19.35
N GLN A 55 -1.02 9.59 18.78
CA GLN A 55 -2.37 9.21 18.35
C GLN A 55 -2.30 8.24 17.16
N SER A 56 -1.42 8.53 16.20
CA SER A 56 -1.14 7.69 15.03
C SER A 56 -0.47 6.39 15.43
N ALA A 57 0.47 6.37 16.38
CA ALA A 57 1.11 5.15 16.87
C ALA A 57 0.12 4.28 17.67
N ARG A 58 -0.78 4.87 18.46
CA ARG A 58 -1.88 4.15 19.12
C ARG A 58 -2.90 3.62 18.11
N ASN A 59 -3.22 4.38 17.07
CA ASN A 59 -4.10 3.95 15.99
C ASN A 59 -3.44 2.84 15.13
N ILE A 60 -2.15 2.95 14.81
CA ILE A 60 -1.39 1.94 14.04
C ILE A 60 -1.19 0.66 14.84
N ALA A 61 -0.85 0.75 16.14
CA ALA A 61 -0.69 -0.43 17.00
C ALA A 61 -2.03 -1.17 17.20
N ASN A 62 -3.13 -0.44 17.37
CA ASN A 62 -4.46 -1.03 17.44
C ASN A 62 -4.89 -1.60 16.08
N VAL A 63 -4.68 -0.88 14.97
CA VAL A 63 -4.98 -1.34 13.60
C VAL A 63 -4.19 -2.60 13.25
N LEU A 64 -2.93 -2.77 13.70
CA LEU A 64 -2.10 -3.94 13.38
C LEU A 64 -2.41 -5.18 14.24
N SER A 65 -2.76 -5.00 15.52
CA SER A 65 -3.21 -6.11 16.38
C SER A 65 -4.67 -6.51 16.05
N GLU A 66 -5.49 -5.55 15.66
CA GLU A 66 -6.85 -5.81 15.21
C GLU A 66 -6.89 -6.30 13.76
N PHE A 67 -5.98 -5.95 12.85
CA PHE A 67 -6.01 -6.40 11.45
C PHE A 67 -6.06 -7.92 11.31
N GLY A 68 -5.23 -8.66 12.03
CA GLY A 68 -5.22 -10.14 11.98
C GLY A 68 -6.48 -10.77 12.59
N SER A 69 -6.99 -10.21 13.70
CA SER A 69 -8.19 -10.69 14.39
C SER A 69 -9.49 -10.24 13.70
N TRP A 70 -9.47 -9.12 13.00
CA TRP A 70 -10.59 -8.47 12.34
C TRP A 70 -10.75 -8.94 10.89
N LEU A 71 -9.67 -9.23 10.16
CA LEU A 71 -9.76 -10.00 8.90
C LEU A 71 -10.38 -11.38 9.17
N ALA A 72 -10.01 -12.03 10.29
CA ALA A 72 -10.68 -13.25 10.74
C ALA A 72 -12.14 -13.05 11.23
N ARG A 73 -12.63 -11.83 11.44
CA ARG A 73 -14.04 -11.53 11.83
C ARG A 73 -14.89 -10.97 10.70
N LEU A 74 -14.30 -10.28 9.72
CA LEU A 74 -14.96 -9.84 8.49
C LEU A 74 -14.98 -10.93 7.42
N PHE A 75 -13.94 -11.74 7.36
CA PHE A 75 -13.81 -12.85 6.40
C PHE A 75 -13.95 -14.23 7.07
N GLY A 76 -13.80 -14.33 8.40
CA GLY A 76 -14.10 -15.56 9.13
C GLY A 76 -15.55 -15.62 9.60
N CYS A 77 -16.22 -16.68 9.16
CA CYS A 77 -17.43 -17.28 9.72
C CYS A 77 -18.31 -16.35 10.57
N SER A 78 -19.18 -15.58 9.92
CA SER A 78 -20.55 -15.56 10.44
C SER A 78 -21.07 -16.98 10.25
N ALA A 79 -20.92 -17.81 11.29
CA ALA A 79 -21.90 -18.84 11.57
C ALA A 79 -23.20 -18.10 11.86
N SER A 80 -23.81 -17.55 10.81
CA SER A 80 -25.21 -17.27 10.81
C SER A 80 -25.85 -18.60 11.16
N LYS A 81 -26.46 -18.68 12.34
CA LYS A 81 -27.51 -19.65 12.62
C LYS A 81 -28.72 -19.32 11.73
N SER A 82 -28.50 -19.22 10.42
CA SER A 82 -29.55 -19.38 9.44
C SER A 82 -29.60 -20.88 9.19
N SER A 83 -30.58 -21.52 9.82
CA SER A 83 -31.09 -22.81 9.42
C SER A 83 -31.36 -22.80 7.91
N LEU A 84 -30.39 -23.26 7.12
CA LEU A 84 -30.51 -23.53 5.70
C LEU A 84 -29.64 -24.76 5.44
N ASN A 85 -30.29 -25.84 5.03
CA ASN A 85 -29.69 -27.01 4.41
C ASN A 85 -28.45 -26.62 3.59
N GLY A 86 -27.27 -26.86 4.14
CA GLY A 86 -26.01 -26.68 3.43
C GLY A 86 -25.86 -27.79 2.39
N GLN A 87 -26.57 -27.67 1.27
CA GLN A 87 -26.27 -28.43 0.07
C GLN A 87 -24.87 -28.02 -0.38
N THR A 88 -23.87 -28.80 0.02
CA THR A 88 -22.57 -28.81 -0.65
C THR A 88 -22.86 -29.09 -2.11
N VAL A 89 -22.59 -28.15 -3.01
CA VAL A 89 -22.69 -28.40 -4.44
C VAL A 89 -21.61 -29.42 -4.77
N PRO A 90 -21.95 -30.66 -5.14
CA PRO A 90 -20.93 -31.62 -5.56
C PRO A 90 -20.42 -31.14 -6.91
N VAL A 91 -19.25 -30.51 -6.90
CA VAL A 91 -18.56 -30.14 -8.14
C VAL A 91 -17.81 -31.37 -8.60
N ASN A 92 -18.25 -31.97 -9.71
CA ASN A 92 -17.50 -33.04 -10.35
C ASN A 92 -16.37 -32.37 -11.15
N LEU A 93 -15.13 -32.60 -10.74
CA LEU A 93 -13.94 -32.00 -11.34
C LEU A 93 -13.27 -33.00 -12.27
N SER A 94 -12.76 -32.50 -13.40
CA SER A 94 -11.85 -33.30 -14.22
C SER A 94 -10.54 -33.55 -13.46
N PRO A 95 -9.78 -34.63 -13.79
CA PRO A 95 -8.46 -34.84 -13.22
C PRO A 95 -7.51 -33.64 -13.40
N LEU A 96 -7.67 -32.89 -14.50
CA LEU A 96 -6.87 -31.70 -14.78
C LEU A 96 -7.23 -30.53 -13.85
N GLN A 97 -8.54 -30.29 -13.63
CA GLN A 97 -9.02 -29.29 -12.68
C GLN A 97 -8.58 -29.60 -11.25
N GLU A 98 -8.65 -30.87 -10.83
CA GLU A 98 -8.18 -31.31 -9.50
C GLU A 98 -6.69 -31.03 -9.31
N GLU A 99 -5.87 -31.39 -10.30
CA GLU A 99 -4.43 -31.16 -10.25
C GLU A 99 -4.08 -29.67 -10.24
N ARG A 100 -4.71 -28.86 -11.10
CA ARG A 100 -4.49 -27.40 -11.12
C ARG A 100 -4.93 -26.73 -9.82
N LEU A 101 -6.07 -27.13 -9.27
CA LEU A 101 -6.53 -26.65 -7.96
C LEU A 101 -5.57 -27.06 -6.83
N ARG A 102 -5.03 -28.29 -6.87
CA ARG A 102 -4.02 -28.77 -5.91
C ARG A 102 -2.75 -27.93 -5.98
N LEU A 103 -2.23 -27.68 -7.18
CA LEU A 103 -1.03 -26.84 -7.39
C LEU A 103 -1.27 -25.39 -6.93
N LEU A 104 -2.44 -24.82 -7.22
CA LEU A 104 -2.81 -23.49 -6.75
C LEU A 104 -2.84 -23.41 -5.22
N ARG A 105 -3.44 -24.39 -4.55
CA ARG A 105 -3.43 -24.49 -3.07
C ARG A 105 -2.01 -24.58 -2.52
N GLN A 106 -1.16 -25.40 -3.15
CA GLN A 106 0.24 -25.49 -2.75
C GLN A 106 0.97 -24.15 -2.87
N ARG A 107 0.71 -23.36 -3.91
CA ARG A 107 1.26 -21.99 -4.04
C ARG A 107 0.75 -21.05 -2.93
N ILE A 108 -0.54 -21.11 -2.61
CA ILE A 108 -1.18 -20.28 -1.57
C ILE A 108 -0.58 -20.56 -0.19
N ASP A 109 -0.27 -21.82 0.11
CA ASP A 109 0.23 -22.23 1.43
C ASP A 109 1.73 -21.95 1.64
N VAL A 110 2.44 -21.36 0.66
CA VAL A 110 3.85 -20.96 0.81
C VAL A 110 3.95 -19.61 1.54
N PRO A 111 4.42 -19.56 2.80
CA PRO A 111 4.71 -18.29 3.45
C PRO A 111 5.91 -17.60 2.78
N TYR A 112 5.94 -16.27 2.84
CA TYR A 112 7.16 -15.55 2.48
C TYR A 112 8.25 -15.85 3.52
N ASP A 113 9.43 -16.17 3.02
CA ASP A 113 10.62 -16.48 3.82
C ASP A 113 11.74 -15.51 3.43
N CYS A 114 12.13 -14.65 4.37
CA CYS A 114 13.16 -13.64 4.14
C CYS A 114 14.57 -14.23 4.08
N SER A 115 14.78 -15.48 4.47
CA SER A 115 16.05 -16.19 4.34
C SER A 115 16.20 -16.93 3.00
N SER A 116 15.07 -17.18 2.31
CA SER A 116 15.05 -17.83 1.00
C SER A 116 15.59 -16.91 -0.10
N VAL A 117 16.67 -17.34 -0.74
CA VAL A 117 17.26 -16.64 -1.89
C VAL A 117 16.24 -16.46 -3.01
N LYS A 118 15.42 -17.49 -3.28
CA LYS A 118 14.35 -17.43 -4.30
C LYS A 118 13.34 -16.30 -4.00
N HIS A 119 12.93 -16.17 -2.74
CA HIS A 119 11.95 -15.15 -2.36
C HIS A 119 12.55 -13.74 -2.39
N GLN A 120 13.80 -13.60 -1.93
CA GLN A 120 14.54 -12.35 -2.05
C GLN A 120 14.71 -11.95 -3.52
N ASP A 121 15.04 -12.89 -4.41
CA ASP A 121 15.24 -12.61 -5.83
C ASP A 121 13.93 -12.21 -6.52
N ALA A 122 12.80 -12.83 -6.16
CA ALA A 122 11.48 -12.39 -6.60
C ALA A 122 11.17 -10.95 -6.13
N LEU A 123 11.50 -10.59 -4.89
CA LEU A 123 11.29 -9.22 -4.39
C LEU A 123 12.15 -8.20 -5.16
N LYS A 124 13.41 -8.56 -5.43
CA LYS A 124 14.30 -7.74 -6.28
C LYS A 124 13.77 -7.64 -7.71
N GLU A 125 13.16 -8.71 -8.23
CA GLU A 125 12.56 -8.72 -9.55
C GLU A 125 11.38 -7.75 -9.64
N LEU A 126 10.47 -7.80 -8.66
CA LEU A 126 9.36 -6.85 -8.58
C LEU A 126 9.86 -5.40 -8.60
N TRP A 127 10.95 -5.10 -7.87
CA TRP A 127 11.56 -3.77 -7.92
C TRP A 127 12.03 -3.39 -9.32
N ARG A 128 12.74 -4.28 -10.01
CA ARG A 128 13.24 -4.03 -11.37
C ARG A 128 12.10 -3.81 -12.36
N LEU A 129 11.00 -4.54 -12.23
CA LEU A 129 9.82 -4.37 -13.06
C LEU A 129 9.12 -3.04 -12.77
N ALA A 130 8.99 -2.68 -11.48
CA ALA A 130 8.33 -1.45 -11.06
C ALA A 130 9.14 -0.18 -11.37
N TYR A 131 10.47 -0.28 -11.30
CA TYR A 131 11.38 0.85 -11.43
C TYR A 131 12.59 0.50 -12.33
N PRO A 132 12.39 0.29 -13.63
CA PRO A 132 13.42 -0.23 -14.54
C PRO A 132 14.68 0.65 -14.61
N ASN A 133 14.54 1.95 -14.34
CA ASN A 133 15.62 2.94 -14.41
C ASN A 133 16.21 3.32 -13.04
N ARG A 134 15.85 2.59 -11.96
CA ARG A 134 16.37 2.85 -10.61
C ARG A 134 17.26 1.71 -10.14
N GLN A 135 18.30 2.04 -9.38
CA GLN A 135 19.14 1.04 -8.74
C GLN A 135 18.29 0.20 -7.76
N LEU A 136 18.57 -1.09 -7.73
CA LEU A 136 17.96 -2.00 -6.75
C LEU A 136 18.42 -1.60 -5.33
N PRO A 137 17.49 -1.30 -4.40
CA PRO A 137 17.83 -1.02 -3.03
C PRO A 137 18.29 -2.30 -2.29
N PRO A 138 18.99 -2.15 -1.15
CA PRO A 138 19.12 -3.24 -0.20
C PRO A 138 17.76 -3.79 0.21
N LEU A 139 17.71 -5.07 0.60
CA LEU A 139 16.45 -5.74 1.01
C LEU A 139 15.72 -5.03 2.15
N LYS A 140 16.45 -4.24 2.95
CA LYS A 140 15.89 -3.32 3.95
C LYS A 140 16.27 -1.89 3.61
N SER A 141 15.30 -1.07 3.25
CA SER A 141 15.49 0.32 2.80
C SER A 141 14.18 1.09 2.84
N ASP A 142 14.20 2.38 3.17
CA ASP A 142 13.00 3.21 3.09
C ASP A 142 12.48 3.39 1.66
N LEU A 143 13.30 3.11 0.64
CA LEU A 143 12.89 3.15 -0.78
C LEU A 143 11.73 2.17 -1.07
N TRP A 144 11.60 1.08 -0.31
CA TRP A 144 10.47 0.17 -0.44
C TRP A 144 9.13 0.85 -0.11
N LYS A 145 9.11 1.84 0.78
CA LYS A 145 7.88 2.58 1.11
C LYS A 145 7.30 3.35 -0.07
N GLU A 146 8.12 3.72 -1.05
CA GLU A 146 7.65 4.37 -2.27
C GLU A 146 6.79 3.46 -3.15
N MET A 147 7.04 2.14 -3.12
CA MET A 147 6.16 1.14 -3.75
C MET A 147 4.90 0.89 -2.92
N GLY A 148 4.80 1.48 -1.73
CA GLY A 148 3.70 1.30 -0.80
C GLY A 148 3.87 0.09 0.12
N TRP A 149 5.09 -0.36 0.44
CA TRP A 149 5.33 -1.27 1.57
C TRP A 149 5.20 -0.50 2.90
N GLN A 150 4.76 -1.15 4.00
CA GLN A 150 4.49 -0.41 5.26
C GLN A 150 5.78 0.03 5.95
N ASN A 151 6.81 -0.80 5.87
CA ASN A 151 8.09 -0.60 6.54
C ASN A 151 9.26 -0.66 5.55
N SER A 152 10.46 -0.35 6.03
CA SER A 152 11.68 -0.50 5.23
C SER A 152 12.02 -1.96 4.91
N ASP A 153 11.38 -2.92 5.58
CA ASP A 153 11.52 -4.36 5.36
C ASP A 153 10.19 -4.96 4.86
N PRO A 154 10.04 -5.17 3.53
CA PRO A 154 8.84 -5.73 2.93
C PRO A 154 8.45 -7.12 3.46
N SER A 155 9.41 -7.88 4.02
CA SER A 155 9.13 -9.25 4.49
C SER A 155 8.02 -9.30 5.54
N THR A 156 7.85 -8.22 6.31
CA THR A 156 6.85 -8.11 7.38
C THR A 156 5.41 -7.99 6.87
N ASP A 157 5.23 -7.61 5.61
CA ASP A 157 3.94 -7.29 5.00
C ASP A 157 3.26 -8.51 4.35
N PHE A 158 4.02 -9.58 4.08
CA PHE A 158 3.52 -10.80 3.42
C PHE A 158 2.76 -11.77 4.34
N ARG A 159 2.43 -11.38 5.58
CA ARG A 159 1.82 -12.30 6.56
C ARG A 159 0.47 -12.89 6.10
N ALA A 160 -0.38 -12.08 5.48
CA ALA A 160 -1.70 -12.51 5.04
C ALA A 160 -1.67 -13.12 3.63
N GLY A 161 -0.97 -12.51 2.69
CA GLY A 161 -0.94 -12.93 1.28
C GLY A 161 0.13 -13.98 0.94
N GLY A 162 1.06 -14.27 1.85
CA GLY A 162 2.16 -15.21 1.61
C GLY A 162 3.05 -14.84 0.43
N PHE A 163 3.85 -15.81 -0.04
CA PHE A 163 4.69 -15.63 -1.22
C PHE A 163 3.86 -15.44 -2.51
N MET A 164 2.66 -16.04 -2.57
CA MET A 164 1.71 -15.90 -3.68
C MET A 164 1.43 -14.42 -4.03
N SER A 165 1.25 -13.56 -3.02
CA SER A 165 0.98 -12.13 -3.27
C SER A 165 2.14 -11.40 -3.98
N LEU A 166 3.39 -11.81 -3.74
CA LEU A 166 4.55 -11.32 -4.48
C LEU A 166 4.54 -11.85 -5.92
N GLU A 167 4.24 -13.15 -6.10
CA GLU A 167 4.09 -13.73 -7.43
C GLU A 167 3.01 -13.02 -8.26
N ASN A 168 1.88 -12.68 -7.64
CA ASN A 168 0.79 -11.97 -8.31
C ASN A 168 1.20 -10.55 -8.74
N LEU A 169 1.92 -9.81 -7.89
CA LEU A 169 2.44 -8.48 -8.25
C LEU A 169 3.44 -8.57 -9.43
N ILE A 170 4.32 -9.57 -9.42
CA ILE A 170 5.27 -9.82 -10.52
C ILE A 170 4.52 -10.21 -11.80
N TYR A 171 3.52 -11.08 -11.70
CA TYR A 171 2.68 -11.47 -12.82
C TYR A 171 1.99 -10.24 -13.43
N PHE A 172 1.45 -9.37 -12.59
CA PHE A 172 0.80 -8.14 -13.06
C PHE A 172 1.78 -7.23 -13.80
N ALA A 173 2.96 -6.99 -13.22
CA ALA A 173 3.98 -6.15 -13.83
C ALA A 173 4.50 -6.72 -15.16
N ARG A 174 4.62 -8.05 -15.30
CA ARG A 174 5.07 -8.70 -16.54
C ARG A 174 4.01 -8.73 -17.64
N ASN A 175 2.77 -9.03 -17.29
CA ASN A 175 1.72 -9.30 -18.28
C ASN A 175 0.88 -8.08 -18.64
N TYR A 176 0.78 -7.10 -17.75
CA TYR A 176 0.04 -5.85 -17.97
C TYR A 176 0.84 -4.63 -17.49
N PRO A 177 2.07 -4.41 -18.01
CA PRO A 177 3.01 -3.40 -17.51
C PRO A 177 2.42 -1.99 -17.48
N ASP A 178 1.72 -1.57 -18.53
CA ASP A 178 1.12 -0.22 -18.58
C ASP A 178 0.08 -0.02 -17.47
N SER A 179 -0.78 -1.01 -17.27
CA SER A 179 -1.79 -0.99 -16.20
C SER A 179 -1.14 -1.04 -14.81
N PHE A 180 -0.08 -1.84 -14.64
CA PHE A 180 0.68 -1.91 -13.40
C PHE A 180 1.32 -0.55 -13.06
N HIS A 181 1.98 0.10 -14.02
CA HIS A 181 2.63 1.39 -13.81
C HIS A 181 1.63 2.52 -13.58
N ARG A 182 0.47 2.53 -14.27
CA ARG A 182 -0.60 3.51 -13.98
C ARG A 182 -1.08 3.41 -12.54
N LEU A 183 -1.23 2.20 -12.01
CA LEU A 183 -1.62 1.98 -10.61
C LEU A 183 -0.50 2.34 -9.62
N LEU A 184 0.74 1.91 -9.90
CA LEU A 184 1.90 2.20 -9.06
C LEU A 184 2.12 3.70 -8.90
N HIS A 185 2.04 4.45 -10.00
CA HIS A 185 2.25 5.89 -10.02
C HIS A 185 0.98 6.71 -9.78
N LYS A 186 -0.17 6.05 -9.59
CA LYS A 186 -1.47 6.68 -9.39
C LYS A 186 -1.80 7.71 -10.48
N SER A 187 -1.46 7.37 -11.72
CA SER A 187 -1.48 8.29 -12.87
C SER A 187 -2.88 8.73 -13.28
N ASP A 188 -3.90 7.94 -12.92
CA ASP A 188 -5.28 8.16 -13.34
C ASP A 188 -6.07 8.90 -12.25
N GLY A 189 -6.94 9.84 -12.66
CA GLY A 189 -7.95 10.46 -11.80
C GLY A 189 -7.41 11.38 -10.70
N LYS A 190 -8.34 11.97 -9.93
CA LYS A 190 -8.00 12.79 -8.76
C LYS A 190 -7.86 11.87 -7.54
N ARG A 191 -6.70 11.91 -6.90
CA ARG A 191 -6.34 11.08 -5.75
C ARG A 191 -6.51 11.85 -4.44
N ALA A 192 -6.88 11.14 -3.37
CA ALA A 192 -6.86 11.71 -2.03
C ALA A 192 -5.41 11.87 -1.55
N GLU A 193 -5.17 12.79 -0.61
CA GLU A 193 -3.86 12.93 0.04
C GLU A 193 -3.45 11.62 0.74
N TRP A 194 -4.42 10.99 1.42
CA TRP A 194 -4.26 9.69 2.06
C TRP A 194 -4.66 8.58 1.09
N GLU A 195 -3.78 8.26 0.15
CA GLU A 195 -3.98 7.26 -0.89
C GLU A 195 -3.72 5.82 -0.38
N TYR A 196 -4.30 4.79 -1.02
CA TYR A 196 -3.98 3.42 -0.62
C TYR A 196 -2.54 3.05 -1.05
N PRO A 197 -1.77 2.41 -0.17
CA PRO A 197 -0.43 1.93 -0.49
C PRO A 197 -0.48 0.82 -1.54
N PHE A 198 0.21 1.00 -2.68
CA PHE A 198 0.12 0.10 -3.84
C PHE A 198 0.45 -1.37 -3.50
N ALA A 199 1.64 -1.64 -2.94
CA ALA A 199 2.05 -3.01 -2.64
C ALA A 199 1.12 -3.71 -1.61
N ILE A 200 0.75 -3.01 -0.54
CA ILE A 200 -0.18 -3.53 0.47
C ILE A 200 -1.59 -3.73 -0.10
N GLY A 201 -2.04 -2.86 -1.01
CA GLY A 201 -3.26 -3.05 -1.78
C GLY A 201 -3.24 -4.39 -2.51
N GLY A 202 -2.15 -4.70 -3.21
CA GLY A 202 -1.93 -5.99 -3.87
C GLY A 202 -2.01 -7.17 -2.89
N VAL A 203 -1.27 -7.13 -1.77
CA VAL A 203 -1.29 -8.21 -0.77
C VAL A 203 -2.71 -8.48 -0.24
N ASN A 204 -3.48 -7.43 0.04
CA ASN A 204 -4.86 -7.55 0.50
C ASN A 204 -5.80 -8.10 -0.57
N ILE A 205 -5.59 -7.76 -1.85
CA ILE A 205 -6.35 -8.33 -2.96
C ILE A 205 -6.09 -9.83 -3.08
N SER A 206 -4.83 -10.28 -3.07
CA SER A 206 -4.50 -11.71 -3.12
C SER A 206 -5.19 -12.46 -1.97
N TYR A 207 -5.07 -11.95 -0.75
CA TYR A 207 -5.73 -12.56 0.41
C TYR A 207 -7.26 -12.58 0.26
N MET A 208 -7.88 -11.47 -0.15
CA MET A 208 -9.32 -11.38 -0.37
C MET A 208 -9.80 -12.41 -1.41
N LEU A 209 -9.06 -12.58 -2.52
CA LEU A 209 -9.41 -13.57 -3.56
C LEU A 209 -9.34 -15.00 -3.05
N VAL A 210 -8.31 -15.36 -2.28
CA VAL A 210 -8.20 -16.69 -1.65
C VAL A 210 -9.43 -16.98 -0.77
N GLN A 211 -9.87 -16.00 0.03
CA GLN A 211 -11.06 -16.12 0.88
C GLN A 211 -12.37 -16.12 0.08
N MET A 212 -12.47 -15.31 -0.98
CA MET A 212 -13.63 -15.21 -1.86
C MET A 212 -13.92 -16.54 -2.57
N LEU A 213 -12.86 -17.17 -3.06
CA LEU A 213 -12.90 -18.42 -3.79
C LEU A 213 -12.87 -19.66 -2.90
N ASP A 214 -12.74 -19.49 -1.58
CA ASP A 214 -12.71 -20.56 -0.58
C ASP A 214 -11.61 -21.62 -0.85
N LEU A 215 -10.48 -21.18 -1.41
CA LEU A 215 -9.44 -22.08 -1.95
C LEU A 215 -8.74 -22.92 -0.89
N GLN A 216 -8.67 -22.45 0.35
CA GLN A 216 -8.03 -23.20 1.45
C GLN A 216 -8.99 -24.14 2.18
N SER A 217 -10.29 -24.09 1.87
CA SER A 217 -11.23 -25.07 2.42
C SER A 217 -11.12 -26.40 1.70
N GLY A 218 -11.32 -27.51 2.41
CA GLY A 218 -11.37 -28.84 1.79
C GLY A 218 -12.60 -29.07 0.91
N LYS A 219 -13.60 -28.16 0.91
CA LYS A 219 -14.84 -28.25 0.14
C LYS A 219 -15.24 -26.87 -0.37
N MET A 220 -15.50 -26.72 -1.67
CA MET A 220 -15.96 -25.45 -2.24
C MET A 220 -17.33 -25.04 -1.67
N ARG A 221 -17.40 -23.97 -0.88
CA ARG A 221 -18.67 -23.47 -0.29
C ARG A 221 -19.23 -22.25 -1.00
N THR A 222 -18.43 -21.52 -1.79
CA THR A 222 -18.88 -20.28 -2.45
C THR A 222 -19.23 -20.54 -3.91
N LYS A 223 -20.27 -19.85 -4.42
CA LYS A 223 -20.64 -19.92 -5.84
C LYS A 223 -19.50 -19.45 -6.75
N ALA A 224 -18.78 -18.40 -6.34
CA ALA A 224 -17.62 -17.89 -7.05
C ALA A 224 -16.47 -18.93 -7.09
N GLY A 225 -16.20 -19.63 -5.98
CA GLY A 225 -15.22 -20.72 -5.93
C GLY A 225 -15.59 -21.87 -6.87
N VAL A 226 -16.87 -22.28 -6.88
CA VAL A 226 -17.37 -23.31 -7.81
C VAL A 226 -17.13 -22.91 -9.27
N HIS A 227 -17.49 -21.69 -9.67
CA HIS A 227 -17.29 -21.22 -11.06
C HIS A 227 -15.81 -21.07 -11.39
N PHE A 228 -15.02 -20.51 -10.48
CA PHE A 228 -13.57 -20.35 -10.67
C PHE A 228 -12.87 -21.69 -10.93
N VAL A 229 -13.20 -22.73 -10.17
CA VAL A 229 -12.61 -24.06 -10.39
C VAL A 229 -12.99 -24.63 -11.76
N GLN A 230 -14.18 -24.30 -12.29
CA GLN A 230 -14.52 -24.69 -13.66
C GLN A 230 -13.58 -24.06 -14.70
N LEU A 231 -13.19 -22.79 -14.51
CA LEU A 231 -12.24 -22.09 -15.40
C LEU A 231 -10.87 -22.76 -15.46
N LEU A 232 -10.49 -23.50 -14.41
CA LEU A 232 -9.22 -24.21 -14.36
C LEU A 232 -9.13 -25.37 -15.37
N GLU A 233 -10.19 -25.71 -16.11
CA GLU A 233 -10.10 -26.66 -17.24
C GLU A 233 -9.25 -26.07 -18.38
N ASP A 234 -9.42 -24.78 -18.66
CA ASP A 234 -8.85 -24.13 -19.85
C ASP A 234 -7.83 -23.03 -19.52
N ASP A 235 -7.80 -22.53 -18.28
CA ASP A 235 -6.98 -21.39 -17.87
C ASP A 235 -6.16 -21.72 -16.61
N ASP A 236 -4.89 -22.12 -16.78
CA ASP A 236 -3.97 -22.44 -15.69
C ASP A 236 -3.40 -21.20 -14.98
N VAL A 237 -3.62 -20.01 -15.53
CA VAL A 237 -3.24 -18.71 -14.96
C VAL A 237 -4.45 -17.87 -14.54
N ALA A 238 -5.62 -18.49 -14.40
CA ALA A 238 -6.88 -17.83 -14.06
C ALA A 238 -6.77 -17.02 -12.76
N PHE A 239 -6.11 -17.54 -11.72
CA PHE A 239 -5.97 -16.82 -10.46
C PHE A 239 -5.16 -15.53 -10.64
N ASP A 240 -4.03 -15.62 -11.36
CA ASP A 240 -3.11 -14.50 -11.55
C ASP A 240 -3.74 -13.41 -12.44
N ASN A 241 -4.55 -13.80 -13.45
CA ASN A 241 -5.36 -12.86 -14.22
C ASN A 241 -6.47 -12.21 -13.38
N LEU A 242 -7.16 -13.00 -12.54
CA LEU A 242 -8.21 -12.49 -11.66
C LEU A 242 -7.66 -11.47 -10.65
N PHE A 243 -6.44 -11.68 -10.15
CA PHE A 243 -5.72 -10.71 -9.33
C PHE A 243 -5.54 -9.36 -10.05
N CYS A 244 -5.09 -9.39 -11.30
CA CYS A 244 -4.88 -8.17 -12.08
C CYS A 244 -6.20 -7.41 -12.28
N VAL A 245 -7.27 -8.13 -12.66
CA VAL A 245 -8.62 -7.57 -12.80
C VAL A 245 -9.08 -6.97 -11.47
N ALA A 246 -8.96 -7.70 -10.37
CA ALA A 246 -9.36 -7.25 -9.04
C ALA A 246 -8.66 -5.97 -8.61
N PHE A 247 -7.37 -5.80 -8.95
CA PHE A 247 -6.64 -4.58 -8.66
C PHE A 247 -7.19 -3.38 -9.45
N ARG A 248 -7.51 -3.55 -10.74
CA ARG A 248 -8.14 -2.48 -11.51
C ARG A 248 -9.56 -2.17 -11.05
N VAL A 249 -10.34 -3.16 -10.63
CA VAL A 249 -11.66 -2.94 -10.02
C VAL A 249 -11.53 -2.14 -8.73
N LEU A 250 -10.58 -2.49 -7.85
CA LEU A 250 -10.33 -1.75 -6.62
C LEU A 250 -10.00 -0.28 -6.91
N ASP A 251 -9.09 -0.03 -7.85
CA ASP A 251 -8.69 1.35 -8.19
C ASP A 251 -9.82 2.17 -8.82
N SER A 252 -10.64 1.56 -9.67
CA SER A 252 -11.80 2.22 -10.26
C SER A 252 -12.84 2.59 -9.20
N GLN A 253 -13.15 1.65 -8.28
CA GLN A 253 -14.04 1.90 -7.16
C GLN A 253 -13.48 3.00 -6.24
N TRP A 254 -12.17 2.98 -6.00
CA TRP A 254 -11.48 4.00 -5.22
C TRP A 254 -11.66 5.40 -5.83
N LEU A 255 -11.39 5.53 -7.13
CA LEU A 255 -11.55 6.79 -7.86
C LEU A 255 -13.00 7.27 -7.91
N ALA A 256 -13.94 6.37 -8.21
CA ALA A 256 -15.36 6.71 -8.29
C ALA A 256 -15.92 7.26 -6.96
N ARG A 257 -15.36 6.80 -5.84
CA ARG A 257 -15.75 7.23 -4.48
C ARG A 257 -14.97 8.43 -3.96
N GLN A 258 -13.92 8.86 -4.66
CA GLN A 258 -12.92 9.79 -4.12
C GLN A 258 -12.39 9.30 -2.75
N ALA A 259 -12.15 7.99 -2.67
CA ALA A 259 -11.82 7.31 -1.42
C ALA A 259 -10.47 7.77 -0.85
N SER A 260 -10.37 7.66 0.47
CA SER A 260 -9.15 7.84 1.25
C SER A 260 -8.74 6.51 1.90
N TYR A 261 -7.56 6.49 2.51
CA TYR A 261 -7.04 5.34 3.27
C TYR A 261 -8.05 4.74 4.25
N MET A 262 -8.89 5.58 4.87
CA MET A 262 -9.92 5.15 5.81
C MET A 262 -11.02 4.30 5.16
N ASP A 263 -11.23 4.45 3.86
CA ASP A 263 -12.28 3.78 3.08
C ASP A 263 -11.80 2.45 2.47
N PHE A 264 -10.51 2.11 2.61
CA PHE A 264 -9.89 0.96 1.95
C PHE A 264 -10.67 -0.34 2.12
N ASN A 265 -11.13 -0.62 3.34
CA ASN A 265 -11.88 -1.85 3.61
C ASN A 265 -13.25 -1.88 2.93
N GLU A 266 -13.92 -0.73 2.83
CA GLU A 266 -15.20 -0.63 2.13
C GLU A 266 -15.03 -0.80 0.62
N VAL A 267 -13.96 -0.22 0.06
CA VAL A 267 -13.60 -0.39 -1.35
C VAL A 267 -13.23 -1.84 -1.65
N LEU A 268 -12.43 -2.49 -0.80
CA LEU A 268 -12.06 -3.90 -0.95
C LEU A 268 -13.28 -4.82 -0.86
N LYS A 269 -14.22 -4.55 0.06
CA LYS A 269 -15.49 -5.28 0.15
C LYS A 269 -16.33 -5.11 -1.12
N SER A 270 -16.41 -3.89 -1.65
CA SER A 270 -17.17 -3.60 -2.88
C SER A 270 -16.54 -4.27 -4.10
N THR A 271 -15.20 -4.28 -4.16
CA THR A 271 -14.41 -5.02 -5.16
C THR A 271 -14.75 -6.49 -5.14
N ARG A 272 -14.74 -7.12 -3.95
CA ARG A 272 -15.13 -8.52 -3.77
C ARG A 272 -16.54 -8.80 -4.32
N VAL A 273 -17.52 -8.00 -3.92
CA VAL A 273 -18.92 -8.18 -4.35
C VAL A 273 -19.05 -8.11 -5.87
N GLN A 274 -18.37 -7.15 -6.51
CA GLN A 274 -18.38 -7.03 -7.96
C GLN A 274 -17.74 -8.26 -8.64
N LEU A 275 -16.61 -8.76 -8.13
CA LEU A 275 -15.95 -9.94 -8.69
C LEU A 275 -16.77 -11.22 -8.50
N GLU A 276 -17.41 -11.40 -7.34
CA GLU A 276 -18.34 -12.52 -7.10
C GLU A 276 -19.51 -12.50 -8.08
N GLN A 277 -20.05 -11.30 -8.37
CA GLN A 277 -21.09 -11.13 -9.38
C GLN A 277 -20.54 -11.49 -10.76
N GLU A 278 -19.45 -10.87 -11.21
CA GLU A 278 -18.89 -11.09 -12.55
C GLU A 278 -18.51 -12.56 -12.82
N LEU A 279 -17.90 -13.26 -11.86
CA LEU A 279 -17.55 -14.68 -11.99
C LEU A 279 -18.76 -15.61 -12.07
N THR A 280 -19.93 -15.16 -11.60
CA THR A 280 -21.17 -15.96 -11.59
C THR A 280 -22.16 -15.52 -12.67
N ILE A 281 -21.80 -14.52 -13.49
CA ILE A 281 -22.52 -14.21 -14.73
C ILE A 281 -22.33 -15.43 -15.66
N GLY A 282 -23.43 -15.94 -16.22
CA GLY A 282 -23.35 -17.04 -17.18
C GLY A 282 -22.51 -16.66 -18.41
N GLY A 283 -21.76 -17.62 -18.95
CA GLY A 283 -20.94 -17.42 -20.16
C GLY A 283 -19.50 -17.00 -19.93
N ILE A 284 -19.02 -16.95 -18.68
CA ILE A 284 -17.60 -16.80 -18.38
C ILE A 284 -16.92 -18.16 -18.55
N SER A 285 -16.08 -18.31 -19.58
CA SER A 285 -15.27 -19.50 -19.83
C SER A 285 -13.81 -19.30 -19.43
N ARG A 286 -13.35 -18.06 -19.40
CA ARG A 286 -12.02 -17.65 -18.93
C ARG A 286 -12.10 -16.26 -18.29
N ILE A 287 -11.07 -15.85 -17.56
CA ILE A 287 -11.04 -14.53 -16.90
C ILE A 287 -11.12 -13.37 -17.90
N GLN A 288 -10.61 -13.57 -19.12
CA GLN A 288 -10.65 -12.56 -20.19
C GLN A 288 -12.07 -12.21 -20.64
N ASP A 289 -13.05 -13.08 -20.35
CA ASP A 289 -14.45 -12.87 -20.71
C ASP A 289 -15.17 -11.99 -19.66
N MET A 290 -14.57 -11.75 -18.49
CA MET A 290 -15.16 -10.92 -17.44
C MET A 290 -15.29 -9.45 -17.90
N PRO A 291 -16.42 -8.77 -17.61
CA PRO A 291 -16.62 -7.36 -17.98
C PRO A 291 -15.48 -6.43 -17.54
N SER A 292 -14.93 -6.64 -16.35
CA SER A 292 -13.84 -5.81 -15.81
C SER A 292 -12.46 -6.11 -16.44
N PHE A 293 -12.30 -7.19 -17.20
CA PHE A 293 -11.03 -7.50 -17.86
C PHE A 293 -10.56 -6.39 -18.81
N ARG A 294 -11.51 -5.68 -19.44
CA ARG A 294 -11.20 -4.53 -20.32
C ARG A 294 -10.41 -3.42 -19.63
N MET A 295 -10.49 -3.33 -18.30
CA MET A 295 -9.81 -2.30 -17.50
C MET A 295 -8.28 -2.49 -17.43
N LEU A 296 -7.79 -3.68 -17.79
CA LEU A 296 -6.35 -3.96 -17.91
C LEU A 296 -5.76 -3.40 -19.21
N LYS A 297 -6.59 -3.19 -20.23
CA LYS A 297 -6.20 -2.67 -21.54
C LYS A 297 -6.41 -1.16 -21.68
N SER A 298 -7.26 -0.57 -20.84
CA SER A 298 -7.60 0.85 -20.80
C SER A 298 -6.62 1.67 -20.00
#